data_AF-A0AAU9U541-F1
#
_entry.id   AF-A0AAU9U541-F1
#
_cell.length_a   1.000
_cell.length_b   1.000
_cell.length_c   1.000
_cell.angle_alpha   90.00
_cell.angle_beta   90.00
_cell.angle_gamma   90.00
#
_symmetry.space_group_name_H-M   'P 1'
#
loop_
_entity.id
_entity.type
_entity.pdbx_description
1 polymer ?
#
loop_
_entity_poly.entity_id
_entity_poly.type
_entity_poly.pdbx_seq_one_letter_code
_entity_poly.pdbx_strand_id
1 'polypeptide(L)'
;MLYLKYPSKELTWVKLEKLAKDRLRKREKYAQIKENPELYSVQKEKEKRRYLARKEKNKICSIKDMTPRSQREQRRRWRKNSLKYLERKAEKKKLEMILMENSPPQSDLGEFENLRLTRPDLLVLAEPGQSQNLPDQLSISKNKIRQREKDILFKRSYEIRKVYDSVEKRVDEALSDIQTEKKNEIKKELLFSETLSRNLEESYRTANKKKRNFVNTIVKDDKRFRKYKLLHKLPFPRRQKTVANKSKNIMIDRIQAFFEEDANSKVAAGKREFINKTGEKKQKRYLNDNLKNLHGKFIKEQFKVSYSMFCKYRPFWVVFPKTDRDTCQCKIHSNVNYLIKALKNAKIITESTGTDVISSLCCDVKQKWLQRTCKLCLNKVLNYHEFHNDKKIIFYQWVVEKRPYTVKDKIQKIKIVSIKKKFEDYPRNIIYKLESTLDAFLKHNLNIIVQYDVIKQLKQNLNEKEILVHIDFSENYCLKYNQEIQSFHFGGSREQVSLHTGVVYYKDTDGETFKTKSFCTVSNCLQHDAKAIWAHLQPVLKMINSLVPYETVHFLSDSPSSQYRNRFIFYLITKFKDINQNISKVTWNYQESGHGKGAPDGIGAVV
;
A
#
# COMPACT_ATOMS: atom_id res chain seq x y z
N MET A 1 62.36 19.16 9.01
CA MET A 1 61.82 18.91 7.66
C MET A 1 60.45 19.57 7.53
N LEU A 2 60.42 20.72 6.86
CA LEU A 2 59.25 21.55 6.65
C LEU A 2 58.31 20.92 5.60
N TYR A 3 57.08 20.62 6.00
CA TYR A 3 55.99 20.29 5.08
C TYR A 3 55.51 21.55 4.36
N LEU A 4 55.90 21.70 3.10
CA LEU A 4 55.37 22.73 2.19
C LEU A 4 53.88 22.47 1.93
N LYS A 5 53.04 23.31 2.54
CA LYS A 5 51.65 23.51 2.14
C LYS A 5 51.62 24.12 0.73
N TYR A 6 51.05 23.41 -0.25
CA TYR A 6 50.65 24.02 -1.51
C TYR A 6 49.52 25.04 -1.25
N PRO A 7 49.65 26.31 -1.68
CA PRO A 7 48.59 27.28 -1.55
C PRO A 7 47.50 26.98 -2.59
N SER A 8 46.27 26.74 -2.13
CA SER A 8 45.11 26.82 -3.01
C SER A 8 45.05 28.26 -3.55
N LYS A 9 45.12 28.44 -4.88
CA LYS A 9 44.94 29.74 -5.53
C LYS A 9 43.55 30.29 -5.16
N GLU A 10 43.47 31.10 -4.11
CA GLU A 10 42.30 31.91 -3.83
C GLU A 10 42.14 32.88 -5.01
N LEU A 11 41.05 32.74 -5.75
CA LEU A 11 40.73 33.69 -6.81
C LEU A 11 40.45 35.04 -6.16
N THR A 12 41.20 36.07 -6.54
CA THR A 12 40.95 37.45 -6.12
C THR A 12 39.50 37.84 -6.42
N TRP A 13 38.93 38.67 -5.55
CA TRP A 13 37.54 39.14 -5.64
C TRP A 13 37.19 39.70 -7.03
N VAL A 14 38.13 40.43 -7.63
CA VAL A 14 38.08 40.96 -9.00
C VAL A 14 37.90 39.86 -10.06
N LYS A 15 38.59 38.71 -9.93
CA LYS A 15 38.42 37.57 -10.84
C LYS A 15 37.07 36.88 -10.64
N LEU A 16 36.58 36.79 -9.41
CA LEU A 16 35.26 36.22 -9.12
C LEU A 16 34.14 37.09 -9.71
N GLU A 17 34.26 38.41 -9.62
CA GLU A 17 33.31 39.36 -10.18
C GLU A 17 33.31 39.34 -11.71
N LYS A 18 34.49 39.30 -12.34
CA LYS A 18 34.61 39.13 -13.80
C LYS A 18 33.98 37.81 -14.28
N LEU A 19 34.22 36.71 -13.56
CA LEU A 19 33.58 35.41 -13.84
C LEU A 19 32.06 35.44 -13.64
N ALA A 20 31.55 36.22 -12.68
CA ALA A 20 30.12 36.39 -12.47
C ALA A 20 29.48 37.17 -13.64
N LYS A 21 30.10 38.27 -14.06
CA LYS A 21 29.67 39.07 -15.24
C LYS A 21 29.69 38.24 -16.53
N ASP A 22 30.71 37.41 -16.73
CA ASP A 22 30.78 36.49 -17.88
C ASP A 22 29.69 35.40 -17.84
N ARG A 23 29.33 34.92 -16.65
CA ARG A 23 28.23 33.94 -16.48
C ARG A 23 26.87 34.56 -16.77
N LEU A 24 26.64 35.80 -16.37
CA LEU A 24 25.43 36.58 -16.67
C LEU A 24 25.29 36.79 -18.18
N ARG A 25 26.33 37.33 -18.84
CA ARG A 25 26.35 37.54 -20.29
C ARG A 25 26.10 36.26 -21.09
N LYS A 26 26.64 35.12 -20.63
CA LYS A 26 26.38 33.80 -21.25
C LYS A 26 24.95 33.32 -21.05
N ARG A 27 24.32 33.62 -19.90
CA ARG A 27 22.91 33.28 -19.64
C ARG A 27 21.97 34.09 -20.52
N GLU A 28 22.22 35.39 -20.65
CA GLU A 28 21.45 36.29 -21.52
C GLU A 28 21.55 35.86 -22.98
N LYS A 29 22.78 35.61 -23.47
CA LYS A 29 22.99 35.10 -24.83
C LYS A 29 22.29 33.77 -25.06
N TYR A 30 22.27 32.86 -24.09
CA TYR A 30 21.56 31.58 -24.21
C TYR A 30 20.04 31.74 -24.13
N ALA A 31 19.54 32.72 -23.37
CA ALA A 31 18.11 33.07 -23.34
C ALA A 31 17.65 33.59 -24.71
N GLN A 32 18.41 34.50 -25.32
CA GLN A 32 18.17 35.00 -26.69
C GLN A 32 18.20 33.87 -27.73
N ILE A 33 19.15 32.93 -27.62
CA ILE A 33 19.21 31.75 -28.50
C ILE A 33 17.99 30.84 -28.30
N LYS A 34 17.42 30.78 -27.09
CA LYS A 34 16.27 29.93 -26.77
C LYS A 34 14.95 30.50 -27.29
N GLU A 35 14.87 31.82 -27.46
CA GLU A 35 13.69 32.51 -28.02
C GLU A 35 13.55 32.27 -29.53
N ASN A 36 14.65 32.06 -30.25
CA ASN A 36 14.63 31.70 -31.68
C ASN A 36 14.67 30.15 -31.87
N PRO A 37 13.60 29.54 -32.43
CA PRO A 37 13.51 28.07 -32.59
C PRO A 37 14.63 27.44 -33.42
N GLU A 38 15.06 28.11 -34.49
CA GLU A 38 16.09 27.61 -35.41
C GLU A 38 17.47 27.64 -34.77
N LEU A 39 17.84 28.79 -34.18
CA LEU A 39 19.12 28.93 -33.46
C LEU A 39 19.20 27.98 -32.25
N TYR A 40 18.08 27.73 -31.58
CA TYR A 40 18.01 26.77 -30.49
C TYR A 40 18.24 25.32 -30.96
N SER A 41 17.73 24.95 -32.13
CA SER A 41 17.93 23.63 -32.73
C SER A 41 19.42 23.38 -33.06
N VAL A 42 20.08 24.35 -33.69
CA VAL A 42 21.51 24.31 -34.02
C VAL A 42 22.37 24.24 -32.76
N GLN A 43 22.03 25.01 -31.73
CA GLN A 43 22.74 24.99 -30.45
C GLN A 43 22.60 23.64 -29.72
N LYS A 44 21.41 23.02 -29.75
CA LYS A 44 21.20 21.66 -29.22
C LYS A 44 22.05 20.63 -29.93
N GLU A 45 22.14 20.72 -31.25
CA GLU A 45 22.94 19.78 -32.04
C GLU A 45 24.44 19.94 -31.75
N LYS A 46 24.92 21.18 -31.59
CA LYS A 46 26.29 21.49 -31.16
C LYS A 46 26.60 20.94 -29.76
N GLU A 47 25.66 21.05 -28.82
CA GLU A 47 25.81 20.48 -27.48
C GLU A 47 25.81 18.94 -27.50
N LYS A 48 24.96 18.32 -28.34
CA LYS A 48 24.92 16.86 -28.54
C LYS A 48 26.26 16.35 -29.09
N ARG A 49 26.81 16.99 -30.13
CA ARG A 49 28.14 16.65 -30.68
C ARG A 49 29.24 16.80 -29.63
N ARG A 50 29.21 17.87 -28.82
CA ARG A 50 30.17 18.10 -27.72
C ARG A 50 30.08 17.04 -26.63
N TYR A 51 28.88 16.59 -26.30
CA TYR A 51 28.64 15.53 -25.32
C TYR A 51 29.20 14.19 -25.80
N LEU A 52 28.91 13.81 -27.06
CA LEU A 52 29.44 12.59 -27.68
C LEU A 52 30.97 12.57 -27.72
N ALA A 53 31.60 13.65 -28.17
CA ALA A 53 33.07 13.76 -28.20
C ALA A 53 33.70 13.69 -26.80
N ARG A 54 33.00 14.11 -25.73
CA ARG A 54 33.47 13.97 -24.34
C ARG A 54 33.28 12.56 -23.78
N LYS A 55 32.26 11.85 -24.26
CA LYS A 55 31.99 10.46 -23.92
C LYS A 55 33.05 9.56 -24.57
N GLU A 56 33.36 9.77 -25.85
CA GLU A 56 34.44 9.08 -26.57
C GLU A 56 35.82 9.31 -25.93
N LYS A 57 36.09 10.54 -25.47
CA LYS A 57 37.32 10.87 -24.75
C LYS A 57 37.36 10.42 -23.27
N ASN A 58 36.42 9.58 -22.82
CA ASN A 58 36.27 9.10 -21.44
C ASN A 58 36.26 10.20 -20.35
N LYS A 59 35.89 11.44 -20.72
CA LYS A 59 35.75 12.55 -19.76
C LYS A 59 34.40 12.55 -19.04
N ILE A 60 33.45 11.72 -19.50
CA ILE A 60 32.12 11.52 -18.92
C ILE A 60 31.86 10.01 -18.85
N CYS A 61 32.05 9.40 -17.68
CA CYS A 61 31.74 7.99 -17.45
C CYS A 61 30.29 7.83 -16.98
N SER A 62 29.59 6.80 -17.46
CA SER A 62 28.30 6.39 -16.90
C SER A 62 28.52 5.81 -15.50
N ILE A 63 27.53 5.95 -14.62
CA ILE A 63 27.66 5.41 -13.25
C ILE A 63 27.86 3.89 -13.23
N LYS A 64 27.40 3.19 -14.27
CA LYS A 64 27.58 1.74 -14.44
C LYS A 64 29.04 1.37 -14.70
N ASP A 65 29.80 2.27 -15.32
CA ASP A 65 31.20 2.06 -15.72
C ASP A 65 32.20 2.58 -14.67
N MET A 66 31.69 3.07 -13.53
CA MET A 66 32.48 3.58 -12.41
C MET A 66 32.75 2.48 -11.38
N THR A 67 33.93 2.51 -10.75
CA THR A 67 34.26 1.60 -9.63
C THR A 67 33.29 1.79 -8.44
N PRO A 68 33.04 0.76 -7.61
CA PRO A 68 32.11 0.86 -6.47
C PRO A 68 32.41 2.03 -5.51
N ARG A 69 33.70 2.36 -5.31
CA ARG A 69 34.14 3.51 -4.49
C ARG A 69 33.74 4.84 -5.14
N SER A 70 33.99 4.98 -6.43
CA SER A 70 33.63 6.19 -7.20
C SER A 70 32.11 6.36 -7.32
N GLN A 71 31.35 5.27 -7.44
CA GLN A 71 29.88 5.30 -7.38
C GLN A 71 29.36 5.84 -6.03
N ARG A 72 29.97 5.46 -4.91
CA ARG A 72 29.59 5.97 -3.58
C ARG A 72 29.85 7.47 -3.45
N GLU A 73 30.99 7.95 -3.94
CA GLU A 73 31.32 9.38 -3.96
C GLU A 73 30.37 10.19 -4.85
N GLN A 74 30.08 9.69 -6.05
CA GLN A 74 29.14 10.33 -6.98
C GLN A 74 27.74 10.43 -6.39
N ARG A 75 27.23 9.35 -5.75
CA ARG A 75 25.95 9.37 -5.03
C ARG A 75 25.96 10.32 -3.82
N ARG A 76 27.09 10.46 -3.13
CA ARG A 76 27.25 11.46 -2.05
C ARG A 76 27.18 12.88 -2.61
N ARG A 77 27.80 13.13 -3.77
CA ARG A 77 27.77 14.43 -4.46
C ARG A 77 26.37 14.79 -4.95
N TRP A 78 25.63 13.83 -5.49
CA TRP A 78 24.23 14.01 -5.87
C TRP A 78 23.34 14.36 -4.68
N ARG A 79 23.50 13.69 -3.53
CA ARG A 79 22.78 14.02 -2.30
C ARG A 79 23.07 15.46 -1.84
N LYS A 80 24.34 15.89 -1.83
CA LYS A 80 24.72 17.27 -1.51
C LYS A 80 24.13 18.30 -2.48
N ASN A 81 24.14 18.01 -3.78
CA ASN A 81 23.58 18.92 -4.79
C ASN A 81 22.06 19.01 -4.70
N SER A 82 21.38 17.89 -4.42
CA SER A 82 19.93 17.84 -4.20
C SER A 82 19.54 18.68 -3.00
N LEU A 83 20.30 18.59 -1.89
CA LEU A 83 20.08 19.40 -0.70
C LEU A 83 20.21 20.90 -1.04
N LYS A 84 21.31 21.31 -1.68
CA LYS A 84 21.52 22.72 -2.11
C LYS A 84 20.44 23.24 -3.06
N TYR A 85 19.92 22.38 -3.94
CA TYR A 85 18.82 22.75 -4.82
C TYR A 85 17.52 23.00 -4.03
N LEU A 86 17.22 22.14 -3.06
CA LEU A 86 16.04 22.30 -2.19
C LEU A 86 16.15 23.57 -1.34
N GLU A 87 17.33 23.85 -0.76
CA GLU A 87 17.61 25.08 -0.01
C GLU A 87 17.34 26.33 -0.86
N ARG A 88 17.92 26.42 -2.06
CA ARG A 88 17.68 27.54 -2.99
C ARG A 88 16.21 27.70 -3.38
N LYS A 89 15.49 26.59 -3.52
CA LYS A 89 14.06 26.62 -3.87
C LYS A 89 13.22 27.13 -2.70
N ALA A 90 13.56 26.75 -1.47
CA ALA A 90 12.92 27.26 -0.26
C ALA A 90 13.20 28.75 -0.06
N GLU A 91 14.45 29.19 -0.24
CA GLU A 91 14.82 30.62 -0.21
C GLU A 91 14.04 31.43 -1.25
N LYS A 92 13.96 30.95 -2.50
CA LYS A 92 13.20 31.62 -3.55
C LYS A 92 11.72 31.77 -3.19
N LYS A 93 11.11 30.71 -2.64
CA LYS A 93 9.71 30.73 -2.22
C LYS A 93 9.48 31.70 -1.05
N LYS A 94 10.44 31.78 -0.12
CA LYS A 94 10.41 32.75 0.98
C LYS A 94 10.49 34.19 0.45
N LEU A 95 11.35 34.44 -0.54
CA LEU A 95 11.47 35.74 -1.20
C LEU A 95 10.20 36.13 -1.96
N GLU A 96 9.59 35.18 -2.68
CA GLU A 96 8.32 35.36 -3.40
C GLU A 96 7.17 35.69 -2.42
N MET A 97 7.10 35.04 -1.26
CA MET A 97 6.11 35.36 -0.22
C MET A 97 6.30 36.76 0.36
N ILE A 98 7.55 37.18 0.63
CA ILE A 98 7.85 38.52 1.14
C ILE A 98 7.49 39.60 0.11
N LEU A 99 7.70 39.36 -1.19
CA LEU A 99 7.27 40.27 -2.24
C LEU A 99 5.73 40.40 -2.32
N MET A 100 5.02 39.31 -2.06
CA MET A 100 3.57 39.24 -2.13
C MET A 100 2.88 39.93 -0.94
N GLU A 101 3.52 39.94 0.23
CA GLU A 101 3.04 40.67 1.43
C GLU A 101 3.22 42.20 1.32
N ASN A 102 4.13 42.70 0.47
CA ASN A 102 4.45 44.13 0.36
C ASN A 102 3.88 44.81 -0.91
N SER A 103 2.92 44.18 -1.59
CA SER A 103 2.26 44.75 -2.77
C SER A 103 0.83 45.23 -2.41
N PRO A 104 0.39 46.43 -2.82
CA PRO A 104 -0.96 46.92 -2.49
C PRO A 104 -2.06 46.02 -3.11
N PRO A 105 -3.23 45.90 -2.49
CA PRO A 105 -4.31 45.07 -3.00
C PRO A 105 -4.87 45.66 -4.31
N GLN A 106 -4.84 44.89 -5.40
CA GLN A 106 -5.56 45.25 -6.63
C GLN A 106 -7.03 44.85 -6.52
N SER A 107 -7.89 45.82 -6.80
CA SER A 107 -9.35 45.71 -6.90
C SER A 107 -9.82 44.87 -8.10
N ASP A 108 -10.99 44.27 -7.89
CA ASP A 108 -11.78 43.35 -8.73
C ASP A 108 -11.59 43.39 -10.25
N LEU A 109 -11.15 42.26 -10.82
CA LEU A 109 -11.58 41.76 -12.13
C LEU A 109 -11.38 40.23 -12.22
N GLY A 110 -12.47 39.51 -12.54
CA GLY A 110 -12.53 38.40 -13.51
C GLY A 110 -11.72 37.12 -13.28
N GLU A 111 -12.45 36.00 -13.18
CA GLU A 111 -12.05 34.60 -13.36
C GLU A 111 -10.66 34.32 -13.98
N PHE A 112 -9.80 33.59 -13.24
CA PHE A 112 -8.72 32.79 -13.84
C PHE A 112 -8.53 31.43 -13.16
N GLU A 113 -8.33 30.44 -14.03
CA GLU A 113 -8.18 29.01 -13.78
C GLU A 113 -6.94 28.61 -12.98
N ASN A 114 -7.11 27.62 -12.11
CA ASN A 114 -6.24 26.45 -11.91
C ASN A 114 -4.72 26.60 -12.12
N LEU A 115 -4.02 27.14 -11.12
CA LEU A 115 -2.60 26.79 -10.91
C LEU A 115 -2.49 25.49 -10.12
N ARG A 116 -1.97 24.46 -10.79
CA ARG A 116 -1.54 23.18 -10.21
C ARG A 116 -0.58 23.40 -9.04
N LEU A 117 -1.10 23.33 -7.82
CA LEU A 117 -0.31 23.12 -6.61
C LEU A 117 0.27 21.70 -6.64
N THR A 118 1.53 21.59 -7.08
CA THR A 118 2.34 20.41 -6.75
C THR A 118 2.50 20.32 -5.24
N ARG A 119 1.94 19.25 -4.68
CA ARG A 119 2.10 18.67 -3.33
C ARG A 119 3.11 19.39 -2.40
N PRO A 120 2.71 19.77 -1.18
CA PRO A 120 3.63 19.77 -0.06
C PRO A 120 4.00 18.31 0.26
N ASP A 121 5.27 17.96 0.12
CA ASP A 121 5.82 16.83 0.88
C ASP A 121 5.73 17.24 2.36
N LEU A 122 4.68 16.78 3.04
CA LEU A 122 4.60 16.78 4.50
C LEU A 122 5.70 15.84 5.02
N LEU A 123 6.89 16.41 5.22
CA LEU A 123 7.72 16.05 6.34
C LEU A 123 6.91 16.34 7.61
N VAL A 124 6.70 15.30 8.40
CA VAL A 124 6.24 15.42 9.79
C VAL A 124 7.29 16.26 10.52
N LEU A 125 7.07 17.56 10.57
CA LEU A 125 7.59 18.42 11.62
C LEU A 125 6.55 18.36 12.72
N ALA A 126 6.91 17.77 13.86
CA ALA A 126 6.13 17.87 15.07
C ALA A 126 5.90 19.36 15.38
N GLU A 127 4.65 19.77 15.55
CA GLU A 127 4.32 21.11 16.01
C GLU A 127 4.94 21.33 17.40
N PRO A 128 5.77 22.36 17.59
CA PRO A 128 6.06 22.85 18.92
C PRO A 128 4.79 23.57 19.40
N GLY A 129 4.10 22.96 20.36
CA GLY A 129 3.10 23.66 21.15
C GLY A 129 3.69 24.95 21.71
N GLN A 130 2.87 25.98 21.74
CA GLN A 130 3.15 27.25 22.39
C GLN A 130 3.58 26.99 23.84
N SER A 131 4.85 27.24 24.15
CA SER A 131 5.32 27.46 25.51
C SER A 131 6.23 28.67 25.47
N GLN A 132 5.72 29.76 26.02
CA GLN A 132 6.48 30.93 26.36
C GLN A 132 7.61 30.53 27.35
N ASN A 133 8.78 31.12 27.15
CA ASN A 133 9.85 31.37 28.12
C ASN A 133 10.19 30.29 29.15
N LEU A 134 11.21 29.45 28.88
CA LEU A 134 12.10 28.90 29.93
C LEU A 134 13.38 28.28 29.31
N PRO A 135 14.48 29.03 29.12
CA PRO A 135 15.79 28.44 28.84
C PRO A 135 16.55 28.07 30.15
N ASP A 136 17.48 27.12 30.02
CA ASP A 136 18.64 26.83 30.91
C ASP A 136 18.63 25.75 32.00
N GLN A 137 17.52 25.13 32.43
CA GLN A 137 17.62 24.04 33.44
C GLN A 137 17.65 22.60 32.88
N LEU A 138 17.10 22.37 31.69
CA LEU A 138 17.00 21.03 31.08
C LEU A 138 18.28 20.55 30.38
N SER A 139 19.12 21.46 29.88
CA SER A 139 20.40 21.15 29.23
C SER A 139 21.46 20.69 30.23
N ILE A 140 21.52 21.36 31.39
CA ILE A 140 22.41 21.05 32.51
C ILE A 140 22.07 19.67 33.10
N SER A 141 20.79 19.38 33.27
CA SER A 141 20.30 18.09 33.81
C SER A 141 20.64 16.91 32.88
N LYS A 142 20.45 17.07 31.57
CA LYS A 142 20.81 16.03 30.59
C LYS A 142 22.32 15.78 30.51
N ASN A 143 23.14 16.83 30.64
CA ASN A 143 24.60 16.68 30.64
C ASN A 143 25.12 16.02 31.92
N LYS A 144 24.55 16.34 33.09
CA LYS A 144 24.89 15.68 34.37
C LYS A 144 24.52 14.19 34.37
N ILE A 145 23.37 13.82 33.83
CA ILE A 145 22.98 12.41 33.68
C ILE A 145 23.97 11.68 32.76
N ARG A 146 24.34 12.30 31.64
CA ARG A 146 25.27 11.72 30.67
C ARG A 146 26.71 11.62 31.19
N GLN A 147 27.14 12.53 32.05
CA GLN A 147 28.41 12.43 32.78
C GLN A 147 28.37 11.31 33.83
N ARG A 148 27.30 11.23 34.64
CA ARG A 148 27.13 10.12 35.60
C ARG A 148 27.12 8.75 34.92
N GLU A 149 26.47 8.60 33.77
CA GLU A 149 26.49 7.35 33.01
C GLU A 149 27.91 7.01 32.52
N LYS A 150 28.68 8.00 32.06
CA LYS A 150 30.09 7.82 31.67
C LYS A 150 30.96 7.45 32.86
N ASP A 151 30.76 8.07 34.02
CA ASP A 151 31.54 7.79 35.23
C ASP A 151 31.23 6.40 35.80
N ILE A 152 29.95 5.98 35.76
CA ILE A 152 29.55 4.62 36.13
C ILE A 152 30.19 3.61 35.17
N LEU A 153 30.13 3.86 33.86
CA LEU A 153 30.78 2.99 32.87
C LEU A 153 32.31 2.96 33.03
N PHE A 154 32.93 4.10 33.37
CA PHE A 154 34.36 4.21 33.58
C PHE A 154 34.80 3.46 34.85
N LYS A 155 34.14 3.70 36.00
CA LYS A 155 34.38 2.95 37.25
C LYS A 155 34.21 1.45 37.06
N ARG A 156 33.14 1.03 36.39
CA ARG A 156 32.89 -0.39 36.07
C ARG A 156 33.96 -0.95 35.14
N SER A 157 34.46 -0.17 34.17
CA SER A 157 35.56 -0.60 33.30
C SER A 157 36.92 -0.66 34.02
N TYR A 158 37.13 0.19 35.02
CA TYR A 158 38.35 0.28 35.81
C TYR A 158 38.44 -0.88 36.81
N GLU A 159 37.35 -1.19 37.52
CA GLU A 159 37.28 -2.37 38.39
C GLU A 159 37.44 -3.68 37.60
N ILE A 160 36.81 -3.77 36.42
CA ILE A 160 37.03 -4.88 35.50
C ILE A 160 38.51 -4.95 35.09
N ARG A 161 39.18 -3.84 34.76
CA ARG A 161 40.61 -3.86 34.39
C ARG A 161 41.51 -4.33 35.54
N LYS A 162 41.30 -3.81 36.75
CA LYS A 162 42.11 -4.13 37.95
C LYS A 162 42.09 -5.63 38.29
N VAL A 163 40.94 -6.29 38.11
CA VAL A 163 40.79 -7.73 38.38
C VAL A 163 41.36 -8.59 37.23
N TYR A 164 41.35 -8.09 35.98
CA TYR A 164 41.86 -8.82 34.82
C TYR A 164 43.39 -8.85 34.76
N ASP A 165 44.05 -7.75 35.13
CA ASP A 165 45.50 -7.68 35.18
C ASP A 165 46.08 -8.65 36.24
N SER A 166 45.29 -9.02 37.27
CA SER A 166 45.68 -10.01 38.30
C SER A 166 45.67 -11.46 37.80
N VAL A 167 44.75 -11.84 36.91
CA VAL A 167 44.60 -13.22 36.43
C VAL A 167 45.57 -13.50 35.28
N GLU A 168 45.74 -12.56 34.36
CA GLU A 168 46.67 -12.69 33.25
C GLU A 168 48.12 -12.73 33.74
N LYS A 169 48.46 -11.91 34.74
CA LYS A 169 49.78 -11.89 35.38
C LYS A 169 50.11 -13.20 36.11
N ARG A 170 49.14 -13.81 36.81
CA ARG A 170 49.30 -15.13 37.45
C ARG A 170 49.56 -16.25 36.45
N VAL A 171 48.81 -16.27 35.34
CA VAL A 171 49.03 -17.26 34.28
C VAL A 171 50.35 -17.03 33.56
N ASP A 172 50.77 -15.77 33.39
CA ASP A 172 52.08 -15.43 32.81
C ASP A 172 53.26 -15.77 33.74
N GLU A 173 53.10 -15.58 35.05
CA GLU A 173 54.06 -16.05 36.08
C GLU A 173 54.15 -17.58 36.10
N ALA A 174 53.02 -18.30 36.05
CA ALA A 174 53.01 -19.77 35.99
C ALA A 174 53.59 -20.35 34.68
N LEU A 175 53.72 -19.52 33.63
CA LEU A 175 54.25 -19.89 32.33
C LEU A 175 55.64 -19.27 32.05
N SER A 176 56.28 -18.66 33.05
CA SER A 176 57.59 -18.01 32.88
C SER A 176 58.67 -18.98 32.40
N ASP A 177 58.65 -20.21 32.92
CA ASP A 177 59.75 -21.17 32.76
C ASP A 177 59.54 -22.15 31.60
N ILE A 178 58.42 -22.01 30.87
CA ILE A 178 58.06 -22.88 29.75
C ILE A 178 58.36 -22.16 28.43
N GLN A 179 59.34 -22.67 27.67
CA GLN A 179 59.61 -22.28 26.28
C GLN A 179 59.25 -23.44 25.35
N THR A 180 58.00 -23.45 24.89
CA THR A 180 57.52 -24.39 23.86
C THR A 180 56.70 -23.63 22.81
N GLU A 181 56.70 -24.09 21.56
CA GLU A 181 55.89 -23.51 20.47
C GLU A 181 54.38 -23.53 20.77
N LYS A 182 53.94 -24.41 21.68
CA LYS A 182 52.54 -24.53 22.15
C LYS A 182 52.19 -23.64 23.34
N LYS A 183 53.11 -22.77 23.81
CA LYS A 183 52.89 -21.86 24.95
C LYS A 183 51.61 -21.05 24.84
N ASN A 184 51.28 -20.56 23.64
CA ASN A 184 50.06 -19.78 23.41
C ASN A 184 48.76 -20.59 23.49
N GLU A 185 48.83 -21.89 23.23
CA GLU A 185 47.67 -22.79 23.31
C GLU A 185 47.44 -23.21 24.76
N ILE A 186 48.52 -23.56 25.48
CA ILE A 186 48.52 -23.85 26.91
C ILE A 186 48.05 -22.63 27.71
N LYS A 187 48.54 -21.42 27.39
CA LYS A 187 48.08 -20.16 27.99
C LYS A 187 46.57 -19.96 27.84
N LYS A 188 46.00 -20.28 26.67
CA LYS A 188 44.56 -20.16 26.44
C LYS A 188 43.74 -21.18 27.24
N GLU A 189 44.25 -22.39 27.41
CA GLU A 189 43.57 -23.41 28.22
C GLU A 189 43.62 -23.10 29.70
N LEU A 190 44.77 -22.64 30.22
CA LEU A 190 44.89 -22.21 31.61
C LEU A 190 44.03 -20.97 31.91
N LEU A 191 44.03 -19.98 31.00
CA LEU A 191 43.12 -18.84 31.12
C LEU A 191 41.66 -19.27 31.12
N PHE A 192 41.29 -20.27 30.30
CA PHE A 192 39.93 -20.81 30.27
C PHE A 192 39.55 -21.50 31.59
N SER A 193 40.40 -22.38 32.11
CA SER A 193 40.13 -23.10 33.36
C SER A 193 40.03 -22.14 34.54
N GLU A 194 40.95 -21.19 34.65
CA GLU A 194 40.98 -20.28 35.81
C GLU A 194 39.85 -19.25 35.78
N THR A 195 39.49 -18.74 34.59
CA THR A 195 38.29 -17.89 34.47
C THR A 195 37.00 -18.65 34.72
N LEU A 196 36.91 -19.92 34.30
CA LEU A 196 35.74 -20.77 34.56
C LEU A 196 35.59 -21.10 36.04
N SER A 197 36.67 -21.56 36.70
CA SER A 197 36.67 -21.90 38.13
C SER A 197 36.29 -20.71 39.00
N ARG A 198 36.91 -19.54 38.78
CA ARG A 198 36.60 -18.34 39.57
C ARG A 198 35.17 -17.85 39.41
N ASN A 199 34.64 -17.94 38.19
CA ASN A 199 33.24 -17.59 37.93
C ASN A 199 32.26 -18.57 38.58
N LEU A 200 32.59 -19.87 38.60
CA LEU A 200 31.80 -20.88 39.29
C LEU A 200 31.82 -20.64 40.80
N GLU A 201 32.97 -20.30 41.39
CA GLU A 201 33.11 -19.98 42.82
C GLU A 201 32.38 -18.70 43.23
N GLU A 202 32.58 -17.58 42.53
CA GLU A 202 31.88 -16.30 42.81
C GLU A 202 30.36 -16.47 42.67
N SER A 203 29.93 -17.25 41.69
CA SER A 203 28.51 -17.52 41.47
C SER A 203 27.96 -18.47 42.53
N TYR A 204 28.70 -19.50 42.93
CA TYR A 204 28.28 -20.44 43.99
C TYR A 204 28.08 -19.70 45.31
N ARG A 205 28.98 -18.78 45.65
CA ARG A 205 28.86 -17.91 46.84
C ARG A 205 27.62 -17.00 46.81
N THR A 206 27.10 -16.69 45.63
CA THR A 206 25.96 -15.76 45.45
C THR A 206 24.65 -16.45 45.05
N ALA A 207 24.61 -17.78 44.96
CA ALA A 207 23.46 -18.53 44.44
C ALA A 207 22.50 -19.06 45.51
N ASN A 208 21.19 -18.98 45.24
CA ASN A 208 20.15 -19.62 46.04
C ASN A 208 19.66 -20.96 45.45
N LYS A 209 19.23 -21.90 46.32
CA LYS A 209 18.98 -23.34 46.08
C LYS A 209 18.06 -23.73 44.89
N LYS A 210 17.29 -22.80 44.29
CA LYS A 210 16.28 -23.09 43.24
C LYS A 210 16.72 -22.91 41.77
N LYS A 211 17.95 -22.47 41.46
CA LYS A 211 18.43 -22.34 40.06
C LYS A 211 19.29 -23.53 39.62
N ARG A 212 18.67 -24.68 39.31
CA ARG A 212 19.35 -25.84 38.66
C ARG A 212 19.74 -25.61 37.18
N ASN A 213 19.48 -24.44 36.59
CA ASN A 213 19.98 -24.02 35.27
C ASN A 213 21.23 -23.13 35.37
N PHE A 214 22.11 -23.47 36.31
CA PHE A 214 23.19 -22.61 36.79
C PHE A 214 24.25 -22.31 35.70
N VAL A 215 24.73 -23.35 35.01
CA VAL A 215 25.87 -23.25 34.08
C VAL A 215 25.51 -22.52 32.77
N ASN A 216 24.28 -22.71 32.26
CA ASN A 216 23.87 -22.22 30.94
C ASN A 216 23.75 -20.70 30.84
N THR A 217 23.40 -20.03 31.94
CA THR A 217 23.17 -18.57 31.97
C THR A 217 24.47 -17.82 32.20
N ILE A 218 25.35 -18.38 33.05
CA ILE A 218 26.59 -17.74 33.48
C ILE A 218 27.63 -17.76 32.35
N VAL A 219 27.79 -18.90 31.67
CA VAL A 219 28.86 -19.08 30.70
C VAL A 219 28.56 -18.39 29.36
N LYS A 220 27.28 -18.25 28.99
CA LYS A 220 26.89 -17.61 27.72
C LYS A 220 27.01 -16.09 27.75
N ASP A 221 26.82 -15.44 28.90
CA ASP A 221 26.81 -13.98 29.01
C ASP A 221 28.12 -13.35 29.48
N ASP A 222 29.12 -14.14 29.88
CA ASP A 222 30.42 -13.58 30.25
C ASP A 222 31.21 -13.10 29.02
N LYS A 223 31.63 -11.83 29.08
CA LYS A 223 32.46 -11.16 28.07
C LYS A 223 33.86 -11.79 27.97
N ARG A 224 34.35 -12.45 29.03
CA ARG A 224 35.67 -13.13 29.06
C ARG A 224 35.74 -14.25 28.03
N PHE A 225 34.79 -15.19 28.04
CA PHE A 225 34.75 -16.29 27.08
C PHE A 225 34.55 -15.82 25.63
N ARG A 226 33.85 -14.69 25.42
CA ARG A 226 33.68 -14.07 24.09
C ARG A 226 34.97 -13.43 23.58
N LYS A 227 35.74 -12.72 24.41
CA LYS A 227 37.00 -12.05 24.02
C LYS A 227 38.04 -13.06 23.53
N TYR A 228 38.20 -14.18 24.26
CA TYR A 228 39.21 -15.20 23.94
C TYR A 228 38.68 -16.33 23.02
N LYS A 229 37.44 -16.21 22.51
CA LYS A 229 36.77 -17.19 21.61
C LYS A 229 36.66 -18.62 22.19
N LEU A 230 36.50 -18.72 23.50
CA LEU A 230 36.52 -20.00 24.23
C LEU A 230 35.15 -20.69 24.32
N LEU A 231 34.06 -20.03 23.88
CA LEU A 231 32.69 -20.56 23.93
C LEU A 231 32.46 -21.85 23.13
N HIS A 232 33.24 -22.09 22.07
CA HIS A 232 33.08 -23.27 21.21
C HIS A 232 33.59 -24.57 21.87
N LYS A 233 34.41 -24.48 22.93
CA LYS A 233 34.88 -25.66 23.68
C LYS A 233 33.83 -26.25 24.61
N LEU A 234 32.63 -25.65 24.71
CA LEU A 234 31.57 -26.10 25.61
C LEU A 234 30.57 -27.04 24.93
N PRO A 235 30.28 -28.21 25.51
CA PRO A 235 29.30 -29.15 24.95
C PRO A 235 27.88 -28.72 25.32
N PHE A 236 27.24 -27.87 24.53
CA PHE A 236 25.81 -27.56 24.70
C PHE A 236 24.93 -28.35 23.72
N PRO A 237 23.85 -29.02 24.17
CA PRO A 237 22.91 -29.65 23.27
C PRO A 237 22.18 -28.59 22.43
N ARG A 238 22.25 -28.70 21.10
CA ARG A 238 21.49 -27.87 20.18
C ARG A 238 20.00 -28.20 20.33
N ARG A 239 19.20 -27.29 20.92
CA ARG A 239 17.72 -27.38 20.90
C ARG A 239 17.23 -27.62 19.47
N GLN A 240 16.53 -28.73 19.24
CA GLN A 240 15.89 -29.04 17.95
C GLN A 240 14.84 -27.96 17.62
N LYS A 241 15.09 -27.18 16.55
CA LYS A 241 14.29 -26.02 16.11
C LYS A 241 13.15 -26.38 15.13
N THR A 242 12.91 -27.65 14.85
CA THR A 242 12.17 -28.09 13.66
C THR A 242 10.66 -28.02 13.80
N VAL A 243 10.08 -28.43 14.93
CA VAL A 243 8.61 -28.56 15.07
C VAL A 243 7.89 -27.21 15.26
N ALA A 244 8.44 -26.30 16.07
CA ALA A 244 7.83 -25.00 16.35
C ALA A 244 7.83 -24.03 15.14
N ASN A 245 8.73 -24.22 14.18
CA ASN A 245 8.78 -23.39 12.97
C ASN A 245 7.69 -23.79 11.96
N LYS A 246 7.30 -25.06 11.90
CA LYS A 246 6.29 -25.55 10.95
C LYS A 246 4.88 -25.02 11.28
N SER A 247 4.48 -25.08 12.56
CA SER A 247 3.18 -24.54 13.00
C SER A 247 3.08 -23.02 12.84
N LYS A 248 4.19 -22.31 13.07
CA LYS A 248 4.28 -20.86 12.89
C LYS A 248 4.15 -20.44 11.42
N ASN A 249 4.78 -21.18 10.49
CA ASN A 249 4.67 -20.88 9.07
C ASN A 249 3.23 -21.09 8.56
N ILE A 250 2.57 -22.18 8.95
CA ILE A 250 1.15 -22.43 8.59
C ILE A 250 0.25 -21.28 9.07
N MET A 251 0.48 -20.77 10.29
CA MET A 251 -0.27 -19.62 10.80
C MET A 251 -0.02 -18.36 9.96
N ILE A 252 1.23 -18.10 9.57
CA ILE A 252 1.59 -16.94 8.75
C ILE A 252 0.89 -17.03 7.39
N ASP A 253 0.96 -18.19 6.75
CA ASP A 253 0.37 -18.42 5.42
C ASP A 253 -1.15 -18.21 5.46
N ARG A 254 -1.83 -18.65 6.53
CA ARG A 254 -3.26 -18.41 6.72
C ARG A 254 -3.60 -16.94 6.94
N ILE A 255 -2.80 -16.20 7.71
CA ILE A 255 -3.00 -14.75 7.89
C ILE A 255 -2.83 -14.03 6.55
N GLN A 256 -1.81 -14.41 5.77
CA GLN A 256 -1.56 -13.82 4.46
C GLN A 256 -2.70 -14.13 3.49
N ALA A 257 -3.12 -15.40 3.40
CA ALA A 257 -4.25 -15.83 2.59
C ALA A 257 -5.52 -15.05 2.94
N PHE A 258 -5.86 -14.92 4.23
CA PHE A 258 -7.01 -14.14 4.69
C PHE A 258 -6.97 -12.69 4.19
N PHE A 259 -5.82 -12.02 4.25
CA PHE A 259 -5.69 -10.67 3.73
C PHE A 259 -5.77 -10.57 2.21
N GLU A 260 -5.39 -11.62 1.48
CA GLU A 260 -5.46 -11.66 0.02
C GLU A 260 -6.86 -11.95 -0.52
N GLU A 261 -7.79 -12.36 0.33
CA GLU A 261 -9.19 -12.55 -0.04
C GLU A 261 -9.85 -11.22 -0.43
N ASP A 262 -10.59 -11.24 -1.55
CA ASP A 262 -11.27 -10.06 -2.11
C ASP A 262 -12.33 -9.47 -1.14
N ALA A 263 -12.85 -10.31 -0.23
CA ALA A 263 -13.73 -9.87 0.85
C ALA A 263 -13.02 -8.95 1.86
N ASN A 264 -11.73 -9.14 2.10
CA ASN A 264 -10.97 -8.46 3.16
C ASN A 264 -10.09 -7.33 2.61
N SER A 265 -9.61 -7.44 1.38
CA SER A 265 -8.88 -6.38 0.68
C SER A 265 -9.14 -6.40 -0.82
N LYS A 266 -9.02 -5.26 -1.49
CA LYS A 266 -9.21 -5.11 -2.94
C LYS A 266 -7.92 -4.74 -3.64
N VAL A 267 -7.65 -5.31 -4.80
CA VAL A 267 -6.49 -4.94 -5.62
C VAL A 267 -6.64 -3.50 -6.12
N ALA A 268 -5.56 -2.74 -6.04
CA ALA A 268 -5.49 -1.38 -6.56
C ALA A 268 -5.48 -1.43 -8.10
N ALA A 269 -6.29 -0.58 -8.75
CA ALA A 269 -6.43 -0.60 -10.20
C ALA A 269 -5.22 0.03 -10.93
N GLY A 270 -4.49 0.96 -10.32
CA GLY A 270 -3.47 1.73 -11.02
C GLY A 270 -2.18 0.95 -11.32
N LYS A 271 -1.68 0.99 -12.56
CA LYS A 271 -0.39 0.39 -12.98
C LYS A 271 0.84 0.85 -12.19
N ARG A 272 0.78 2.05 -11.61
CA ARG A 272 1.85 2.63 -10.75
C ARG A 272 1.64 2.35 -9.26
N GLU A 273 0.55 1.68 -8.90
CA GLU A 273 0.19 1.34 -7.53
C GLU A 273 0.75 -0.02 -7.13
N PHE A 274 2.07 -0.17 -7.23
CA PHE A 274 2.78 -1.34 -6.73
C PHE A 274 3.68 -0.96 -5.55
N ILE A 275 4.04 -1.96 -4.74
CA ILE A 275 5.03 -1.82 -3.68
C ILE A 275 6.16 -2.80 -3.96
N ASN A 276 7.38 -2.27 -3.92
CA ASN A 276 8.61 -3.05 -3.99
C ASN A 276 9.19 -3.16 -2.60
N LYS A 277 9.33 -4.38 -2.09
CA LYS A 277 10.05 -4.65 -0.84
C LYS A 277 10.92 -5.88 -1.08
N THR A 278 12.20 -5.81 -0.66
CA THR A 278 13.14 -6.95 -0.74
C THR A 278 13.25 -7.59 -2.13
N GLY A 279 13.13 -6.80 -3.21
CA GLY A 279 13.21 -7.29 -4.60
C GLY A 279 11.90 -7.84 -5.17
N GLU A 280 10.88 -8.07 -4.33
CA GLU A 280 9.56 -8.51 -4.78
C GLU A 280 8.67 -7.31 -5.10
N LYS A 281 8.14 -7.30 -6.33
CA LYS A 281 7.18 -6.31 -6.82
C LYS A 281 5.79 -6.90 -6.75
N LYS A 282 4.92 -6.33 -5.90
CA LYS A 282 3.53 -6.75 -5.75
C LYS A 282 2.59 -5.57 -5.95
N GLN A 283 1.45 -5.80 -6.60
CA GLN A 283 0.39 -4.79 -6.76
C GLN A 283 -0.20 -4.46 -5.38
N LYS A 284 -0.50 -3.19 -5.11
CA LYS A 284 -1.13 -2.79 -3.85
C LYS A 284 -2.50 -3.45 -3.73
N ARG A 285 -2.85 -3.83 -2.51
CA ARG A 285 -4.21 -4.17 -2.10
C ARG A 285 -4.65 -3.21 -1.00
N TYR A 286 -5.83 -2.62 -1.13
CA TYR A 286 -6.41 -1.75 -0.11
C TYR A 286 -7.33 -2.55 0.80
N LEU A 287 -7.18 -2.37 2.11
CA LEU A 287 -8.09 -3.00 3.08
C LEU A 287 -9.52 -2.49 2.91
N ASN A 288 -10.49 -3.40 2.96
CA ASN A 288 -11.91 -3.06 2.87
C ASN A 288 -12.48 -2.55 4.20
N ASP A 289 -11.81 -2.83 5.31
CA ASP A 289 -12.25 -2.55 6.67
C ASP A 289 -11.03 -2.26 7.56
N ASN A 290 -11.27 -1.79 8.78
CA ASN A 290 -10.21 -1.55 9.74
C ASN A 290 -9.59 -2.89 10.24
N LEU A 291 -8.33 -2.85 10.67
CA LEU A 291 -7.62 -4.07 11.11
C LEU A 291 -8.23 -4.73 12.35
N LYS A 292 -8.90 -3.97 13.23
CA LYS A 292 -9.54 -4.53 14.44
C LYS A 292 -10.75 -5.38 14.07
N ASN A 293 -11.59 -4.89 13.16
CA ASN A 293 -12.76 -5.60 12.62
C ASN A 293 -12.31 -6.85 11.85
N LEU A 294 -11.30 -6.73 11.00
CA LEU A 294 -10.72 -7.85 10.26
C LEU A 294 -10.12 -8.92 11.18
N HIS A 295 -9.44 -8.50 12.25
CA HIS A 295 -8.94 -9.43 13.27
C HIS A 295 -10.07 -10.15 14.00
N GLY A 296 -11.16 -9.44 14.34
CA GLY A 296 -12.37 -10.03 14.88
C GLY A 296 -13.01 -11.08 13.96
N LYS A 297 -13.04 -10.81 12.64
CA LYS A 297 -13.48 -11.79 11.62
C LYS A 297 -12.56 -13.01 11.59
N PHE A 298 -11.25 -12.80 11.57
CA PHE A 298 -10.26 -13.89 11.55
C PHE A 298 -10.31 -14.80 12.79
N ILE A 299 -10.55 -14.25 13.98
CA ILE A 299 -10.69 -15.06 15.21
C ILE A 299 -11.95 -15.93 15.15
N LYS A 300 -13.06 -15.42 14.60
CA LYS A 300 -14.33 -16.16 14.47
C LYS A 300 -14.18 -17.39 13.56
N GLU A 301 -13.23 -17.39 12.63
CA GLU A 301 -12.89 -18.51 11.75
C GLU A 301 -11.94 -19.56 12.41
N GLN A 302 -11.84 -19.56 13.75
CA GLN A 302 -11.14 -20.54 14.60
C GLN A 302 -9.61 -20.43 14.72
N PHE A 303 -9.05 -19.21 14.81
CA PHE A 303 -7.63 -19.03 15.14
C PHE A 303 -7.37 -18.13 16.35
N LYS A 304 -6.70 -18.66 17.38
CA LYS A 304 -6.19 -17.88 18.52
C LYS A 304 -4.90 -17.16 18.15
N VAL A 305 -5.03 -16.03 17.45
CA VAL A 305 -3.90 -15.16 17.10
C VAL A 305 -4.08 -13.79 17.76
N SER A 306 -3.03 -13.26 18.38
CA SER A 306 -3.08 -11.91 18.97
C SER A 306 -3.17 -10.83 17.88
N TYR A 307 -3.81 -9.71 18.19
CA TYR A 307 -3.92 -8.57 17.27
C TYR A 307 -2.55 -8.09 16.77
N SER A 308 -1.55 -8.06 17.66
CA SER A 308 -0.18 -7.66 17.31
C SER A 308 0.47 -8.60 16.28
N MET A 309 0.25 -9.91 16.43
CA MET A 309 0.79 -10.92 15.52
C MET A 309 0.08 -10.87 14.15
N PHE A 310 -1.24 -10.69 14.16
CA PHE A 310 -2.06 -10.51 12.96
C PHE A 310 -1.59 -9.29 12.14
N CYS A 311 -1.38 -8.15 12.80
CA CYS A 311 -0.89 -6.94 12.14
C CYS A 311 0.54 -7.10 11.61
N LYS A 312 1.39 -7.82 12.33
CA LYS A 312 2.79 -8.05 11.97
C LYS A 312 2.94 -8.91 10.72
N TYR A 313 2.09 -9.92 10.56
CA TYR A 313 2.15 -10.85 9.43
C TYR A 313 1.27 -10.45 8.24
N ARG A 314 0.61 -9.30 8.32
CA ARG A 314 -0.03 -8.68 7.17
C ARG A 314 0.98 -8.53 6.01
N PRO A 315 0.64 -8.99 4.79
CA PRO A 315 1.50 -8.80 3.62
C PRO A 315 1.84 -7.33 3.40
N PHE A 316 3.07 -7.04 2.97
CA PHE A 316 3.53 -5.65 2.84
C PHE A 316 2.82 -4.88 1.72
N TRP A 317 2.24 -5.59 0.74
CA TRP A 317 1.46 -5.01 -0.35
C TRP A 317 0.01 -4.71 0.02
N VAL A 318 -0.47 -5.19 1.17
CA VAL A 318 -1.80 -4.88 1.72
C VAL A 318 -1.69 -3.63 2.59
N VAL A 319 -2.24 -2.53 2.10
CA VAL A 319 -2.08 -1.19 2.66
C VAL A 319 -3.42 -0.55 2.99
N PHE A 320 -3.39 0.45 3.85
CA PHE A 320 -4.56 1.29 4.08
C PHE A 320 -4.83 2.15 2.84
N PRO A 321 -6.12 2.37 2.49
CA PRO A 321 -6.47 3.33 1.45
C PRO A 321 -5.90 4.71 1.82
N LYS A 322 -5.18 5.35 0.88
CA LYS A 322 -4.56 6.67 1.06
C LYS A 322 -5.41 7.82 0.51
N THR A 323 -6.53 7.52 -0.14
CA THR A 323 -7.38 8.52 -0.77
C THR A 323 -8.39 9.06 0.23
N ASP A 324 -8.44 10.39 0.38
CA ASP A 324 -9.48 11.10 1.16
C ASP A 324 -10.88 11.02 0.52
N ARG A 325 -11.03 10.27 -0.57
CA ARG A 325 -12.27 10.08 -1.32
C ARG A 325 -12.64 8.62 -1.36
N ASP A 326 -13.77 8.28 -0.75
CA ASP A 326 -14.41 6.97 -0.90
C ASP A 326 -15.02 6.88 -2.30
N THR A 327 -14.34 6.19 -3.20
CA THR A 327 -14.84 5.90 -4.55
C THR A 327 -15.50 4.53 -4.56
N CYS A 328 -16.46 4.31 -5.48
CA CYS A 328 -17.09 2.99 -5.69
C CYS A 328 -17.98 2.49 -4.53
N GLN A 329 -18.71 3.39 -3.86
CA GLN A 329 -19.66 2.98 -2.81
C GLN A 329 -20.94 2.38 -3.41
N CYS A 330 -21.46 1.34 -2.76
CA CYS A 330 -22.77 0.78 -3.09
C CYS A 330 -23.88 1.74 -2.64
N LYS A 331 -24.81 2.07 -3.56
CA LYS A 331 -25.97 2.93 -3.29
C LYS A 331 -26.80 2.44 -2.10
N ILE A 332 -27.00 1.12 -2.00
CA ILE A 332 -27.80 0.49 -0.93
C ILE A 332 -27.12 0.71 0.42
N HIS A 333 -25.84 0.35 0.57
CA HIS A 333 -25.09 0.60 1.82
C HIS A 333 -24.99 2.08 2.16
N SER A 334 -24.69 2.95 1.18
CA SER A 334 -24.57 4.39 1.44
C SER A 334 -25.90 4.97 1.94
N ASN A 335 -27.02 4.62 1.30
CA ASN A 335 -28.34 5.13 1.69
C ASN A 335 -28.77 4.66 3.08
N VAL A 336 -28.61 3.36 3.39
CA VAL A 336 -28.91 2.83 4.71
C VAL A 336 -28.02 3.47 5.78
N ASN A 337 -26.72 3.62 5.50
CA ASN A 337 -25.80 4.30 6.42
C ASN A 337 -26.16 5.77 6.64
N TYR A 338 -26.71 6.48 5.64
CA TYR A 338 -27.18 7.85 5.84
C TYR A 338 -28.40 7.92 6.76
N LEU A 339 -29.35 6.99 6.66
CA LEU A 339 -30.49 6.89 7.57
C LEU A 339 -30.04 6.58 9.00
N ILE A 340 -29.15 5.59 9.17
CA ILE A 340 -28.58 5.21 10.47
C ILE A 340 -27.86 6.40 11.11
N LYS A 341 -27.01 7.11 10.35
CA LYS A 341 -26.31 8.30 10.86
C LYS A 341 -27.25 9.41 11.28
N ALA A 342 -28.33 9.64 10.53
CA ALA A 342 -29.33 10.64 10.88
C ALA A 342 -30.05 10.29 12.20
N LEU A 343 -30.49 9.05 12.36
CA LEU A 343 -31.14 8.57 13.58
C LEU A 343 -30.18 8.54 14.78
N LYS A 344 -28.92 8.15 14.57
CA LYS A 344 -27.89 8.17 15.62
C LYS A 344 -27.58 9.60 16.08
N ASN A 345 -27.46 10.56 15.15
CA ASN A 345 -27.22 11.96 15.50
C ASN A 345 -28.40 12.55 16.29
N ALA A 346 -29.62 12.09 16.02
CA ALA A 346 -30.81 12.41 16.80
C ALA A 346 -30.92 11.60 18.11
N LYS A 347 -29.94 10.75 18.43
CA LYS A 347 -29.88 9.86 19.61
C LYS A 347 -31.05 8.87 19.72
N ILE A 348 -31.66 8.51 18.59
CA ILE A 348 -32.79 7.57 18.52
C ILE A 348 -32.31 6.12 18.54
N ILE A 349 -31.14 5.86 17.93
CA ILE A 349 -30.51 4.53 17.89
C ILE A 349 -29.07 4.61 18.39
N THR A 350 -28.53 3.48 18.84
CA THR A 350 -27.15 3.37 19.31
C THR A 350 -26.17 3.08 18.17
N GLU A 351 -26.66 2.37 17.16
CA GLU A 351 -25.92 1.82 16.05
C GLU A 351 -25.40 2.92 15.13
N SER A 352 -24.16 2.77 14.67
CA SER A 352 -23.46 3.80 13.89
C SER A 352 -23.29 3.46 12.42
N THR A 353 -23.34 2.17 12.11
CA THR A 353 -23.09 1.62 10.79
C THR A 353 -24.08 0.50 10.48
N GLY A 354 -24.27 0.21 9.19
CA GLY A 354 -25.08 -0.93 8.77
C GLY A 354 -24.56 -2.28 9.30
N THR A 355 -23.27 -2.41 9.58
CA THR A 355 -22.71 -3.60 10.23
C THR A 355 -23.12 -3.73 11.70
N ASP A 356 -23.26 -2.62 12.41
CA ASP A 356 -23.77 -2.61 13.79
C ASP A 356 -25.24 -3.05 13.80
N VAL A 357 -26.04 -2.50 12.88
CA VAL A 357 -27.45 -2.89 12.69
C VAL A 357 -27.60 -4.38 12.40
N ILE A 358 -26.77 -4.94 11.50
CA ILE A 358 -26.77 -6.38 11.24
C ILE A 358 -26.43 -7.17 12.51
N SER A 359 -25.47 -6.70 13.30
CA SER A 359 -25.04 -7.37 14.54
C SER A 359 -26.11 -7.31 15.63
N SER A 360 -26.89 -6.22 15.70
CA SER A 360 -28.04 -6.11 16.62
C SER A 360 -29.19 -7.04 16.20
N LEU A 361 -29.45 -7.15 14.90
CA LEU A 361 -30.58 -7.91 14.37
C LEU A 361 -30.31 -9.41 14.23
N CYS A 362 -29.06 -9.82 13.97
CA CYS A 362 -28.70 -11.21 13.66
C CYS A 362 -27.72 -11.79 14.70
N CYS A 363 -27.96 -13.02 15.16
CA CYS A 363 -27.11 -13.72 16.14
C CYS A 363 -25.74 -14.14 15.58
N ASP A 364 -25.64 -14.40 14.28
CA ASP A 364 -24.40 -14.68 13.58
C ASP A 364 -24.50 -14.16 12.14
N VAL A 365 -23.40 -13.66 11.58
CA VAL A 365 -23.36 -13.05 10.23
C VAL A 365 -23.19 -14.12 9.15
N LYS A 366 -23.48 -15.39 9.47
CA LYS A 366 -23.45 -16.50 8.51
C LYS A 366 -24.68 -16.50 7.61
N GLN A 367 -24.51 -17.07 6.41
CA GLN A 367 -25.44 -17.09 5.28
C GLN A 367 -26.90 -17.42 5.68
N LYS A 368 -27.15 -18.32 6.64
CA LYS A 368 -28.53 -18.72 7.01
C LYS A 368 -29.33 -17.63 7.73
N TRP A 369 -28.69 -16.73 8.48
CA TRP A 369 -29.41 -15.88 9.43
C TRP A 369 -29.87 -14.54 8.85
N LEU A 370 -29.18 -14.04 7.83
CA LEU A 370 -29.56 -12.82 7.10
C LEU A 370 -30.87 -12.99 6.29
N GLN A 371 -31.37 -14.21 6.14
CA GLN A 371 -32.71 -14.49 5.57
C GLN A 371 -33.85 -14.30 6.58
N ARG A 372 -33.54 -13.93 7.83
CA ARG A 372 -34.50 -13.87 8.95
C ARG A 372 -35.21 -15.20 9.25
N THR A 373 -34.70 -16.33 8.77
CA THR A 373 -35.26 -17.66 9.04
C THR A 373 -34.89 -18.21 10.43
N CYS A 374 -34.12 -17.45 11.21
CA CYS A 374 -33.77 -17.80 12.59
C CYS A 374 -34.96 -17.65 13.53
N LYS A 375 -35.32 -18.69 14.28
CA LYS A 375 -36.32 -18.58 15.36
C LYS A 375 -35.98 -17.50 16.40
N LEU A 376 -34.68 -17.20 16.60
CA LEU A 376 -34.21 -16.19 17.56
C LEU A 376 -34.07 -14.77 16.97
N CYS A 377 -34.04 -14.63 15.64
CA CYS A 377 -33.82 -13.33 14.97
C CYS A 377 -35.01 -12.86 14.13
N LEU A 378 -35.98 -13.74 13.85
CA LEU A 378 -37.15 -13.43 13.03
C LEU A 378 -37.88 -12.17 13.51
N ASN A 379 -38.14 -12.09 14.82
CA ASN A 379 -38.90 -11.01 15.44
C ASN A 379 -38.03 -9.91 16.06
N LYS A 380 -36.71 -9.95 15.86
CA LYS A 380 -35.84 -8.88 16.38
C LYS A 380 -36.06 -7.60 15.59
N VAL A 381 -36.21 -6.52 16.34
CA VAL A 381 -36.31 -5.14 15.85
C VAL A 381 -35.18 -4.33 16.46
N LEU A 382 -34.91 -3.16 15.87
CA LEU A 382 -33.94 -2.23 16.43
C LEU A 382 -34.50 -1.63 17.72
N ASN A 383 -33.61 -1.40 18.69
CA ASN A 383 -33.98 -0.72 19.92
C ASN A 383 -33.98 0.79 19.67
N TYR A 384 -35.16 1.40 19.69
CA TYR A 384 -35.35 2.84 19.54
C TYR A 384 -35.47 3.48 20.93
N HIS A 385 -34.67 4.50 21.20
CA HIS A 385 -34.80 5.35 22.39
C HIS A 385 -35.98 6.31 22.26
N GLU A 386 -36.46 6.84 23.37
CA GLU A 386 -37.50 7.88 23.37
C GLU A 386 -37.06 9.10 22.55
N PHE A 387 -37.96 9.60 21.71
CA PHE A 387 -37.71 10.73 20.84
C PHE A 387 -38.94 11.61 20.67
N HIS A 388 -38.69 12.92 20.49
CA HIS A 388 -39.73 13.87 20.12
C HIS A 388 -39.90 13.89 18.61
N ASN A 389 -41.12 13.72 18.12
CA ASN A 389 -41.42 13.70 16.69
C ASN A 389 -41.76 15.08 16.12
N ASP A 390 -41.50 16.16 16.86
CA ASP A 390 -41.92 17.52 16.49
C ASP A 390 -40.91 18.22 15.58
N LYS A 391 -39.64 17.79 15.64
CA LYS A 391 -38.54 18.37 14.87
C LYS A 391 -38.15 17.45 13.73
N LYS A 392 -38.02 18.02 12.54
CA LYS A 392 -37.53 17.27 11.38
C LYS A 392 -36.03 17.03 11.47
N ILE A 393 -35.59 15.89 10.95
CA ILE A 393 -34.19 15.49 10.86
C ILE A 393 -33.76 15.54 9.40
N ILE A 394 -32.55 16.06 9.19
CA ILE A 394 -31.92 16.13 7.88
C ILE A 394 -31.15 14.84 7.62
N PHE A 395 -31.34 14.25 6.43
CA PHE A 395 -30.52 13.13 5.97
C PHE A 395 -30.18 13.27 4.47
N TYR A 396 -29.19 12.50 4.03
CA TYR A 396 -28.78 12.46 2.62
C TYR A 396 -29.19 11.13 1.98
N GLN A 397 -29.45 11.15 0.67
CA GLN A 397 -29.69 9.93 -0.08
C GLN A 397 -29.22 10.07 -1.53
N TRP A 398 -28.65 9.00 -2.08
CA TRP A 398 -28.41 8.88 -3.50
C TRP A 398 -29.70 8.49 -4.23
N VAL A 399 -30.12 9.35 -5.16
CA VAL A 399 -31.33 9.18 -5.97
C VAL A 399 -30.94 9.23 -7.45
N VAL A 400 -31.68 8.48 -8.27
CA VAL A 400 -31.52 8.47 -9.73
C VAL A 400 -32.62 9.33 -10.32
N GLU A 401 -32.26 10.35 -11.08
CA GLU A 401 -33.20 11.30 -11.67
C GLU A 401 -33.06 11.39 -13.18
N LYS A 402 -34.19 11.53 -13.85
CA LYS A 402 -34.28 11.81 -15.29
C LYS A 402 -34.26 13.32 -15.47
N ARG A 403 -33.19 13.86 -16.07
CA ARG A 403 -33.10 15.28 -16.43
C ARG A 403 -33.19 15.44 -17.94
N PRO A 404 -34.07 16.30 -18.46
CA PRO A 404 -34.02 16.67 -19.85
C PRO A 404 -32.72 17.44 -20.10
N TYR A 405 -32.08 17.18 -21.23
CA TYR A 405 -31.00 18.02 -21.74
C TYR A 405 -31.23 18.27 -23.23
N THR A 406 -30.95 19.50 -23.64
CA THR A 406 -31.16 19.96 -25.01
C THR A 406 -29.89 19.69 -25.81
N VAL A 407 -30.03 18.96 -26.91
CA VAL A 407 -28.97 18.85 -27.93
C VAL A 407 -29.40 19.68 -29.13
N LYS A 408 -28.61 20.73 -29.45
CA LYS A 408 -28.83 21.60 -30.62
C LYS A 408 -30.26 22.15 -30.72
N ASP A 409 -30.73 22.79 -29.63
CA ASP A 409 -31.98 23.56 -29.51
C ASP A 409 -33.31 22.93 -29.99
N LYS A 410 -33.32 21.65 -30.39
CA LYS A 410 -34.51 21.01 -30.98
C LYS A 410 -34.84 19.63 -30.44
N ILE A 411 -33.91 18.93 -29.78
CA ILE A 411 -34.14 17.57 -29.26
C ILE A 411 -33.93 17.54 -27.76
N GLN A 412 -35.02 17.36 -27.01
CA GLN A 412 -34.99 17.03 -25.59
C GLN A 412 -34.67 15.54 -25.44
N LYS A 413 -33.46 15.22 -24.99
CA LYS A 413 -33.10 13.85 -24.59
C LYS A 413 -33.16 13.74 -23.07
N ILE A 414 -33.51 12.56 -22.56
CA ILE A 414 -33.53 12.29 -21.12
C ILE A 414 -32.16 11.73 -20.72
N LYS A 415 -31.46 12.42 -19.82
CA LYS A 415 -30.25 11.92 -19.17
C LYS A 415 -30.60 11.39 -17.79
N ILE A 416 -30.24 10.15 -17.51
CA ILE A 416 -30.36 9.55 -16.17
C ILE A 416 -29.10 9.93 -15.38
N VAL A 417 -29.27 10.58 -14.22
CA VAL A 417 -28.16 11.06 -13.39
C VAL A 417 -28.36 10.62 -11.94
N SER A 418 -27.31 10.09 -11.32
CA SER A 418 -27.28 9.77 -9.89
C SER A 418 -26.81 10.99 -9.10
N ILE A 419 -27.64 11.48 -8.17
CA ILE A 419 -27.38 12.70 -7.41
C ILE A 419 -27.55 12.41 -5.93
N LYS A 420 -26.65 12.97 -5.10
CA LYS A 420 -26.80 12.98 -3.65
C LYS A 420 -27.69 14.16 -3.27
N LYS A 421 -28.90 13.87 -2.78
CA LYS A 421 -29.88 14.88 -2.37
C LYS A 421 -30.00 14.94 -0.85
N LYS A 422 -30.27 16.15 -0.35
CA LYS A 422 -30.62 16.43 1.04
C LYS A 422 -32.13 16.30 1.18
N PHE A 423 -32.57 15.55 2.17
CA PHE A 423 -33.97 15.37 2.56
C PHE A 423 -34.15 15.82 4.01
N GLU A 424 -35.36 16.18 4.36
CA GLU A 424 -35.76 16.57 5.70
C GLU A 424 -37.13 15.96 6.00
N ASP A 425 -37.22 15.19 7.06
CA ASP A 425 -38.44 14.45 7.41
C ASP A 425 -38.53 14.22 8.92
N TYR A 426 -39.71 13.86 9.42
CA TYR A 426 -39.94 13.58 10.83
C TYR A 426 -39.26 12.25 11.25
N PRO A 427 -38.76 12.16 12.49
CA PRO A 427 -38.08 10.97 13.02
C PRO A 427 -38.82 9.66 12.74
N ARG A 428 -40.14 9.64 12.96
CA ARG A 428 -40.99 8.47 12.73
C ARG A 428 -40.99 8.01 11.26
N ASN A 429 -41.02 8.95 10.31
CA ASN A 429 -40.99 8.62 8.88
C ASN A 429 -39.63 8.06 8.47
N ILE A 430 -38.55 8.56 9.06
CA ILE A 430 -37.19 8.06 8.82
C ILE A 430 -37.05 6.63 9.38
N ILE A 431 -37.65 6.33 10.53
CA ILE A 431 -37.70 4.98 11.10
C ILE A 431 -38.44 4.03 10.16
N TYR A 432 -39.64 4.38 9.72
CA TYR A 432 -40.40 3.56 8.76
C TYR A 432 -39.64 3.34 7.45
N LYS A 433 -38.92 4.36 6.98
CA LYS A 433 -38.07 4.26 5.80
C LYS A 433 -36.86 3.36 6.03
N LEU A 434 -36.26 3.38 7.22
CA LEU A 434 -35.19 2.45 7.57
C LEU A 434 -35.75 1.02 7.57
N GLU A 435 -36.80 0.74 8.33
CA GLU A 435 -37.41 -0.58 8.48
C GLU A 435 -37.83 -1.19 7.14
N SER A 436 -38.52 -0.41 6.29
CA SER A 436 -38.91 -0.86 4.94
C SER A 436 -37.73 -1.16 4.01
N THR A 437 -36.54 -0.62 4.28
CA THR A 437 -35.32 -0.91 3.51
C THR A 437 -34.45 -2.00 4.11
N LEU A 438 -34.69 -2.42 5.37
CA LEU A 438 -33.85 -3.39 6.06
C LEU A 438 -33.87 -4.76 5.39
N ASP A 439 -35.02 -5.28 4.97
CA ASP A 439 -35.09 -6.61 4.37
C ASP A 439 -34.31 -6.67 3.03
N ALA A 440 -34.45 -5.63 2.20
CA ALA A 440 -33.66 -5.50 0.97
C ALA A 440 -32.16 -5.37 1.27
N PHE A 441 -31.79 -4.63 2.32
CA PHE A 441 -30.42 -4.47 2.78
C PHE A 441 -29.82 -5.80 3.28
N LEU A 442 -30.55 -6.56 4.09
CA LEU A 442 -30.11 -7.86 4.61
C LEU A 442 -29.93 -8.87 3.48
N LYS A 443 -30.88 -8.94 2.54
CA LYS A 443 -30.78 -9.77 1.33
C LYS A 443 -29.58 -9.40 0.46
N HIS A 444 -29.33 -8.10 0.29
CA HIS A 444 -28.17 -7.61 -0.45
C HIS A 444 -26.84 -8.05 0.21
N ASN A 445 -26.71 -7.91 1.54
CA ASN A 445 -25.53 -8.38 2.28
C ASN A 445 -25.39 -9.91 2.22
N LEU A 446 -26.51 -10.65 2.27
CA LEU A 446 -26.50 -12.10 2.13
C LEU A 446 -25.95 -12.52 0.77
N ASN A 447 -26.48 -11.94 -0.32
CA ASN A 447 -26.05 -12.27 -1.67
C ASN A 447 -24.55 -12.05 -1.83
N ILE A 448 -24.02 -10.94 -1.31
CA ILE A 448 -22.59 -10.64 -1.29
C ILE A 448 -21.80 -11.77 -0.64
N ILE A 449 -22.17 -12.15 0.58
CA ILE A 449 -21.43 -13.17 1.36
C ILE A 449 -21.47 -14.52 0.64
N VAL A 450 -22.65 -14.95 0.19
CA VAL A 450 -22.84 -16.24 -0.49
C VAL A 450 -22.09 -16.26 -1.82
N GLN A 451 -22.23 -15.23 -2.65
CA GLN A 451 -21.61 -15.20 -3.97
C GLN A 451 -20.08 -15.18 -3.87
N TYR A 452 -19.51 -14.37 -2.97
CA TYR A 452 -18.05 -14.37 -2.76
C TYR A 452 -17.54 -15.73 -2.30
N ASP A 453 -18.25 -16.41 -1.40
CA ASP A 453 -17.88 -17.76 -0.94
C ASP A 453 -17.97 -18.80 -2.07
N VAL A 454 -19.07 -18.81 -2.83
CA VAL A 454 -19.24 -19.70 -3.99
C VAL A 454 -18.16 -19.46 -5.04
N ILE A 455 -17.86 -18.21 -5.38
CA ILE A 455 -16.81 -17.86 -6.36
C ILE A 455 -15.42 -18.26 -5.85
N LYS A 456 -15.17 -18.12 -4.54
CA LYS A 456 -13.92 -18.54 -3.90
C LYS A 456 -13.75 -20.06 -4.02
N GLN A 457 -14.78 -20.82 -3.68
CA GLN A 457 -14.79 -22.28 -3.80
C GLN A 457 -14.60 -22.71 -5.25
N LEU A 458 -15.26 -22.03 -6.20
CA LEU A 458 -15.12 -22.31 -7.63
C LEU A 458 -13.68 -22.09 -8.13
N LYS A 459 -13.01 -21.00 -7.70
CA LYS A 459 -11.60 -20.74 -8.05
C LYS A 459 -10.65 -21.77 -7.45
N GLN A 460 -10.91 -22.23 -6.23
CA GLN A 460 -10.07 -23.20 -5.53
C GLN A 460 -10.21 -24.62 -6.07
N ASN A 461 -11.43 -25.00 -6.48
CA ASN A 461 -11.78 -26.35 -6.92
C ASN A 461 -11.87 -26.48 -8.44
N LEU A 462 -11.30 -25.54 -9.20
CA LEU A 462 -11.34 -25.56 -10.66
C LEU A 462 -10.61 -26.81 -11.19
N ASN A 463 -11.25 -27.59 -12.05
CA ASN A 463 -10.67 -28.79 -12.66
C ASN A 463 -9.83 -28.47 -13.92
N GLU A 464 -9.07 -29.45 -14.42
CA GLU A 464 -8.25 -29.32 -15.64
C GLU A 464 -9.09 -29.09 -16.91
N LYS A 465 -10.33 -29.59 -16.92
CA LYS A 465 -11.29 -29.42 -18.02
C LYS A 465 -12.25 -28.23 -17.80
N GLU A 466 -12.01 -27.44 -16.77
CA GLU A 466 -12.83 -26.29 -16.38
C GLU A 466 -12.04 -24.99 -16.51
N ILE A 467 -12.74 -23.95 -16.96
CA ILE A 467 -12.20 -22.60 -17.02
C ILE A 467 -13.17 -21.61 -16.36
N LEU A 468 -12.62 -20.58 -15.74
CA LEU A 468 -13.38 -19.45 -15.21
C LEU A 468 -13.02 -18.17 -15.97
N VAL A 469 -14.00 -17.57 -16.63
CA VAL A 469 -13.86 -16.32 -17.38
C VAL A 469 -14.54 -15.20 -16.60
N HIS A 470 -13.74 -14.36 -15.97
CA HIS A 470 -14.21 -13.18 -15.24
C HIS A 470 -14.17 -11.97 -16.16
N ILE A 471 -15.32 -11.35 -16.44
CA ILE A 471 -15.48 -10.29 -17.43
C ILE A 471 -16.16 -9.06 -16.85
N ASP A 472 -15.76 -7.90 -17.36
CA ASP A 472 -16.42 -6.62 -17.08
C ASP A 472 -16.25 -5.65 -18.27
N PHE A 473 -17.08 -4.61 -18.31
CA PHE A 473 -16.85 -3.46 -19.19
C PHE A 473 -16.10 -2.37 -18.42
N SER A 474 -14.91 -2.02 -18.91
CA SER A 474 -14.30 -0.75 -18.55
C SER A 474 -15.03 0.31 -19.36
N GLU A 475 -15.72 1.23 -18.68
CA GLU A 475 -16.49 2.36 -19.25
C GLU A 475 -15.88 2.94 -20.55
N ASN A 476 -16.70 3.62 -21.37
CA ASN A 476 -16.27 4.25 -22.62
C ASN A 476 -14.92 4.99 -22.50
N TYR A 477 -13.90 4.41 -23.11
CA TYR A 477 -12.55 4.93 -23.09
C TYR A 477 -12.47 6.10 -24.07
N CYS A 478 -12.21 7.29 -23.52
CA CYS A 478 -11.98 8.47 -24.33
C CYS A 478 -10.58 8.40 -24.95
N LEU A 479 -10.51 8.35 -26.28
CA LEU A 479 -9.26 8.43 -27.02
C LEU A 479 -8.63 9.80 -26.81
N LYS A 480 -7.32 9.80 -26.55
CA LYS A 480 -6.54 11.01 -26.33
C LYS A 480 -5.30 11.01 -27.21
N TYR A 481 -4.99 12.16 -27.79
CA TYR A 481 -3.72 12.32 -28.50
C TYR A 481 -2.57 12.42 -27.49
N ASN A 482 -1.37 12.05 -27.94
CA ASN A 482 -0.15 12.23 -27.15
C ASN A 482 0.14 13.73 -26.88
N GLN A 483 -0.26 14.60 -27.81
CA GLN A 483 -0.25 16.05 -27.67
C GLN A 483 -1.58 16.59 -28.19
N GLU A 484 -2.36 17.23 -27.31
CA GLU A 484 -3.67 17.82 -27.63
C GLU A 484 -3.59 19.35 -27.56
N ILE A 485 -4.21 20.02 -28.53
CA ILE A 485 -4.49 21.45 -28.45
C ILE A 485 -5.57 21.72 -27.40
N GLN A 486 -5.55 22.89 -26.77
CA GLN A 486 -6.46 23.23 -25.67
C GLN A 486 -7.95 23.14 -26.08
N SER A 487 -8.28 23.47 -27.32
CA SER A 487 -9.65 23.38 -27.85
C SER A 487 -10.17 21.94 -27.91
N PHE A 488 -9.31 20.93 -28.02
CA PHE A 488 -9.69 19.51 -28.05
C PHE A 488 -10.11 18.98 -26.66
N HIS A 489 -9.81 19.71 -25.58
CA HIS A 489 -10.28 19.35 -24.23
C HIS A 489 -11.79 19.57 -24.03
N PHE A 490 -12.44 20.43 -24.82
CA PHE A 490 -13.87 20.69 -24.74
C PHE A 490 -14.68 19.59 -25.43
N GLY A 491 -14.76 18.41 -24.78
CA GLY A 491 -15.83 17.40 -24.80
C GLY A 491 -16.38 16.82 -26.11
N GLY A 492 -16.58 17.60 -27.17
CA GLY A 492 -17.25 17.21 -28.40
C GLY A 492 -16.37 16.47 -29.42
N SER A 493 -15.05 16.69 -29.39
CA SER A 493 -14.12 16.12 -30.37
C SER A 493 -13.49 14.78 -29.93
N ARG A 494 -13.71 14.35 -28.68
CA ARG A 494 -13.13 13.11 -28.17
C ARG A 494 -13.94 11.90 -28.62
N GLU A 495 -13.34 11.14 -29.53
CA GLU A 495 -13.83 9.82 -29.86
C GLU A 495 -13.76 8.88 -28.64
N GLN A 496 -14.73 7.99 -28.55
CA GLN A 496 -14.83 7.01 -27.49
C GLN A 496 -14.84 5.61 -28.09
N VAL A 497 -14.25 4.66 -27.39
CA VAL A 497 -14.31 3.22 -27.71
C VAL A 497 -14.76 2.45 -26.47
N SER A 498 -15.45 1.34 -26.67
CA SER A 498 -15.79 0.42 -25.58
C SER A 498 -14.66 -0.58 -25.36
N LEU A 499 -14.31 -0.78 -24.09
CA LEU A 499 -13.33 -1.74 -23.64
C LEU A 499 -14.02 -2.85 -22.84
N HIS A 500 -13.98 -4.06 -23.36
CA HIS A 500 -14.45 -5.24 -22.63
C HIS A 500 -13.23 -6.02 -22.14
N THR A 501 -13.07 -6.06 -20.83
CA THR A 501 -11.89 -6.59 -20.14
C THR A 501 -12.21 -7.87 -19.42
N GLY A 502 -11.21 -8.75 -19.26
CA GLY A 502 -11.43 -9.97 -18.51
C GLY A 502 -10.18 -10.76 -18.19
N VAL A 503 -10.35 -11.71 -17.27
CA VAL A 503 -9.32 -12.65 -16.85
C VAL A 503 -9.87 -14.06 -16.99
N VAL A 504 -9.11 -14.91 -17.66
CA VAL A 504 -9.34 -16.36 -17.73
C VAL A 504 -8.48 -17.02 -16.67
N TYR A 505 -9.09 -17.84 -15.82
CA TYR A 505 -8.44 -18.69 -14.85
C TYR A 505 -8.57 -20.14 -15.32
N TYR A 506 -7.47 -20.89 -15.32
CA TYR A 506 -7.40 -22.27 -15.82
C TYR A 506 -6.25 -23.03 -15.15
N LYS A 507 -6.30 -24.37 -15.18
CA LYS A 507 -5.17 -25.23 -14.84
C LYS A 507 -4.46 -25.68 -16.12
N ASP A 508 -3.14 -25.74 -16.08
CA ASP A 508 -2.36 -26.28 -17.20
C ASP A 508 -2.52 -27.81 -17.32
N THR A 509 -2.10 -28.39 -18.45
CA THR A 509 -2.21 -29.84 -18.74
C THR A 509 -1.53 -30.75 -17.71
N ASP A 510 -0.58 -30.20 -16.93
CA ASP A 510 0.10 -30.94 -15.86
C ASP A 510 -0.68 -30.91 -14.52
N GLY A 511 -1.85 -30.29 -14.46
CA GLY A 511 -2.77 -30.29 -13.30
C GLY A 511 -2.34 -29.48 -12.08
N GLU A 512 -1.04 -29.23 -11.90
CA GLU A 512 -0.49 -28.66 -10.66
C GLU A 512 -0.49 -27.12 -10.62
N THR A 513 -0.49 -26.42 -11.76
CA THR A 513 -0.33 -24.95 -11.78
C THR A 513 -1.58 -24.20 -12.21
N PHE A 514 -2.12 -23.41 -11.27
CA PHE A 514 -3.18 -22.43 -11.54
C PHE A 514 -2.61 -21.26 -12.33
N LYS A 515 -3.10 -21.06 -13.56
CA LYS A 515 -2.67 -20.01 -14.48
C LYS A 515 -3.78 -19.00 -14.73
N THR A 516 -3.35 -17.80 -15.10
CA THR A 516 -4.26 -16.70 -15.44
C THR A 516 -3.84 -16.04 -16.74
N LYS A 517 -4.81 -15.71 -17.59
CA LYS A 517 -4.61 -14.95 -18.81
C LYS A 517 -5.55 -13.75 -18.85
N SER A 518 -4.99 -12.56 -18.91
CA SER A 518 -5.75 -11.31 -19.05
C SER A 518 -6.00 -10.99 -20.52
N PHE A 519 -7.16 -10.43 -20.83
CA PHE A 519 -7.51 -9.94 -22.16
C PHE A 519 -8.26 -8.60 -22.10
N CYS A 520 -8.22 -7.87 -23.20
CA CYS A 520 -9.03 -6.69 -23.45
C CYS A 520 -9.43 -6.69 -24.92
N THR A 521 -10.71 -6.53 -25.19
CA THR A 521 -11.24 -6.36 -26.55
C THR A 521 -11.75 -4.93 -26.71
N VAL A 522 -11.53 -4.36 -27.89
CA VAL A 522 -11.81 -2.95 -28.18
C VAL A 522 -12.82 -2.89 -29.32
N SER A 523 -13.81 -2.02 -29.21
CA SER A 523 -14.80 -1.77 -30.25
C SER A 523 -15.16 -0.28 -30.34
N ASN A 524 -15.42 0.21 -31.54
CA ASN A 524 -16.00 1.54 -31.76
C ASN A 524 -17.50 1.59 -31.42
N CYS A 525 -18.15 0.42 -31.24
CA CYS A 525 -19.52 0.34 -30.80
C CYS A 525 -19.62 0.63 -29.29
N LEU A 526 -20.30 1.72 -28.92
CA LEU A 526 -20.50 2.13 -27.53
C LEU A 526 -21.65 1.41 -26.82
N GLN A 527 -22.19 0.36 -27.44
CA GLN A 527 -23.24 -0.46 -26.83
C GLN A 527 -22.62 -1.46 -25.85
N HIS A 528 -23.38 -1.78 -24.81
CA HIS A 528 -22.98 -2.72 -23.76
C HIS A 528 -24.03 -3.81 -23.56
N ASP A 529 -24.90 -4.01 -24.56
CA ASP A 529 -25.99 -4.96 -24.51
C ASP A 529 -25.52 -6.39 -24.83
N ALA A 530 -26.46 -7.35 -24.86
CA ALA A 530 -26.15 -8.74 -25.16
C ALA A 530 -25.45 -8.94 -26.52
N LYS A 531 -25.76 -8.10 -27.52
CA LYS A 531 -25.17 -8.20 -28.85
C LYS A 531 -23.71 -7.78 -28.81
N ALA A 532 -23.41 -6.67 -28.13
CA ALA A 532 -22.05 -6.23 -27.90
C ALA A 532 -21.26 -7.28 -27.10
N ILE A 533 -21.84 -7.84 -26.03
CA ILE A 533 -21.23 -8.92 -25.25
C ILE A 533 -20.84 -10.10 -26.15
N TRP A 534 -21.76 -10.55 -27.01
CA TRP A 534 -21.47 -11.65 -27.93
C TRP A 534 -20.31 -11.32 -28.88
N ALA A 535 -20.35 -10.15 -29.51
CA ALA A 535 -19.31 -9.70 -30.43
C ALA A 535 -17.92 -9.66 -29.75
N HIS A 536 -17.86 -9.22 -28.49
CA HIS A 536 -16.63 -9.23 -27.69
C HIS A 536 -16.20 -10.65 -27.28
N LEU A 537 -17.14 -11.55 -26.99
CA LEU A 537 -16.84 -12.92 -26.56
C LEU A 537 -16.36 -13.83 -27.69
N GLN A 538 -16.78 -13.60 -28.94
CA GLN A 538 -16.35 -14.41 -30.09
C GLN A 538 -14.81 -14.53 -30.23
N PRO A 539 -14.03 -13.43 -30.30
CA PRO A 539 -12.57 -13.52 -30.38
C PRO A 539 -11.96 -14.04 -29.07
N VAL A 540 -12.57 -13.76 -27.92
CA VAL A 540 -12.11 -14.24 -26.62
C VAL A 540 -12.20 -15.77 -26.54
N LEU A 541 -13.32 -16.35 -26.96
CA LEU A 541 -13.49 -17.81 -26.95
C LEU A 541 -12.53 -18.50 -27.92
N LYS A 542 -12.30 -17.93 -29.11
CA LYS A 542 -11.27 -18.44 -30.03
C LYS A 542 -9.88 -18.43 -29.40
N MET A 543 -9.53 -17.33 -28.71
CA MET A 543 -8.27 -17.25 -27.96
C MET A 543 -8.22 -18.34 -26.87
N ILE A 544 -9.29 -18.51 -26.09
CA ILE A 544 -9.34 -19.50 -25.00
C ILE A 544 -9.19 -20.93 -25.54
N ASN A 545 -9.85 -21.26 -26.65
CA ASN A 545 -9.73 -22.57 -27.29
C ASN A 545 -8.29 -22.91 -27.68
N SER A 546 -7.46 -21.90 -27.97
CA SER A 546 -6.03 -22.09 -28.27
C SER A 546 -5.15 -22.23 -27.03
N LEU A 547 -5.67 -21.93 -25.82
CA LEU A 547 -4.89 -22.00 -24.57
C LEU A 547 -4.90 -23.40 -23.97
N VAL A 548 -6.08 -23.97 -23.76
CA VAL A 548 -6.27 -25.28 -23.13
C VAL A 548 -7.56 -25.93 -23.66
N PRO A 549 -7.62 -27.27 -23.77
CA PRO A 549 -8.88 -27.96 -24.00
C PRO A 549 -9.76 -27.87 -22.74
N TYR A 550 -11.05 -27.58 -22.91
CA TYR A 550 -12.00 -27.50 -21.81
C TYR A 550 -13.38 -28.00 -22.23
N GLU A 551 -14.12 -28.54 -21.27
CA GLU A 551 -15.49 -29.03 -21.45
C GLU A 551 -16.50 -28.15 -20.70
N THR A 552 -16.07 -27.49 -19.62
CA THR A 552 -16.92 -26.66 -18.79
C THR A 552 -16.40 -25.23 -18.70
N VAL A 553 -17.27 -24.25 -18.98
CA VAL A 553 -16.94 -22.83 -18.86
C VAL A 553 -17.82 -22.13 -17.83
N HIS A 554 -17.17 -21.48 -16.89
CA HIS A 554 -17.80 -20.64 -15.88
C HIS A 554 -17.59 -19.17 -16.23
N PHE A 555 -18.66 -18.44 -16.49
CA PHE A 555 -18.60 -16.98 -16.58
C PHE A 555 -18.84 -16.35 -15.21
N LEU A 556 -18.13 -15.26 -14.96
CA LEU A 556 -18.33 -14.39 -13.80
C LEU A 556 -18.39 -12.95 -14.28
N SER A 557 -19.49 -12.25 -14.00
CA SER A 557 -19.70 -10.86 -14.40
C SER A 557 -20.42 -10.05 -13.33
N ASP A 558 -20.43 -8.72 -13.47
CA ASP A 558 -21.32 -7.86 -12.67
C ASP A 558 -22.79 -8.09 -13.05
N SER A 559 -23.72 -7.62 -12.22
CA SER A 559 -25.16 -7.84 -12.34
C SER A 559 -26.04 -6.71 -12.95
N PRO A 560 -25.53 -5.63 -13.58
CA PRO A 560 -26.41 -4.67 -14.26
C PRO A 560 -27.30 -5.37 -15.29
N SER A 561 -28.61 -5.16 -15.19
CA SER A 561 -29.59 -5.78 -16.10
C SER A 561 -29.53 -5.23 -17.52
N SER A 562 -28.98 -4.02 -17.69
CA SER A 562 -28.70 -3.43 -18.99
C SER A 562 -27.52 -4.09 -19.72
N GLN A 563 -26.71 -4.87 -19.01
CA GLN A 563 -25.49 -5.50 -19.53
C GLN A 563 -25.60 -7.01 -19.37
N TYR A 564 -25.00 -7.62 -18.34
CA TYR A 564 -24.90 -9.07 -18.24
C TYR A 564 -26.12 -9.77 -17.65
N ARG A 565 -26.90 -9.13 -16.78
CA ARG A 565 -28.05 -9.79 -16.12
C ARG A 565 -29.33 -9.64 -16.95
N ASN A 566 -29.32 -10.18 -18.17
CA ASN A 566 -30.44 -10.09 -19.10
C ASN A 566 -30.83 -11.47 -19.66
N ARG A 567 -32.07 -11.59 -20.16
CA ARG A 567 -32.62 -12.86 -20.69
C ARG A 567 -31.90 -13.40 -21.93
N PHE A 568 -31.24 -12.54 -22.70
CA PHE A 568 -30.55 -12.94 -23.93
C PHE A 568 -29.24 -13.68 -23.67
N ILE A 569 -28.70 -13.64 -22.45
CA ILE A 569 -27.55 -14.48 -22.07
C ILE A 569 -27.87 -15.97 -22.26
N PHE A 570 -29.10 -16.41 -21.98
CA PHE A 570 -29.50 -17.79 -22.24
C PHE A 570 -29.37 -18.16 -23.71
N TYR A 571 -29.74 -17.23 -24.61
CA TYR A 571 -29.54 -17.42 -26.04
C TYR A 571 -28.05 -17.48 -26.40
N LEU A 572 -27.21 -16.59 -25.85
CA LEU A 572 -25.76 -16.63 -26.09
C LEU A 572 -25.13 -17.96 -25.65
N ILE A 573 -25.59 -18.52 -24.53
CA ILE A 573 -25.12 -19.81 -24.03
C ILE A 573 -25.36 -20.91 -25.08
N THR A 574 -26.49 -20.89 -25.78
CA THR A 574 -26.76 -21.88 -26.85
C THR A 574 -25.78 -21.79 -28.01
N LYS A 575 -25.18 -20.62 -28.25
CA LYS A 575 -24.25 -20.35 -29.35
C LYS A 575 -22.80 -20.69 -29.03
N PHE A 576 -22.45 -20.98 -27.78
CA PHE A 576 -21.08 -21.34 -27.44
C PHE A 576 -20.63 -22.66 -28.07
N LYS A 577 -21.55 -23.62 -28.26
CA LYS A 577 -21.25 -24.88 -28.96
C LYS A 577 -20.85 -24.68 -30.41
N ASP A 578 -21.33 -23.62 -31.06
CA ASP A 578 -20.97 -23.29 -32.44
C ASP A 578 -19.49 -22.87 -32.57
N ILE A 579 -18.89 -22.40 -31.46
CA ILE A 579 -17.47 -21.97 -31.41
C ILE A 579 -16.57 -23.07 -30.87
N ASN A 580 -17.05 -23.84 -29.88
CA ASN A 580 -16.32 -24.96 -29.31
C ASN A 580 -17.30 -26.11 -29.03
N GLN A 581 -17.21 -27.14 -29.88
CA GLN A 581 -18.08 -28.32 -29.80
C GLN A 581 -17.84 -29.16 -28.54
N ASN A 582 -16.67 -29.02 -27.88
CA ASN A 582 -16.33 -29.77 -26.68
C ASN A 582 -17.04 -29.25 -25.42
N ILE A 583 -17.71 -28.09 -25.49
CA ILE A 583 -18.41 -27.52 -24.34
C ILE A 583 -19.64 -28.38 -24.01
N SER A 584 -19.59 -29.05 -22.87
CA SER A 584 -20.70 -29.82 -22.30
C SER A 584 -21.53 -29.00 -21.32
N LYS A 585 -20.90 -28.11 -20.55
CA LYS A 585 -21.54 -27.34 -19.48
C LYS A 585 -21.12 -25.87 -19.48
N VAL A 586 -22.09 -25.00 -19.24
CA VAL A 586 -21.88 -23.56 -19.10
C VAL A 586 -22.59 -23.08 -17.84
N THR A 587 -21.89 -22.29 -17.02
CA THR A 587 -22.53 -21.59 -15.90
C THR A 587 -22.27 -20.10 -16.04
N TRP A 588 -23.26 -19.26 -15.76
CA TRP A 588 -23.09 -17.82 -15.70
C TRP A 588 -23.36 -17.32 -14.27
N ASN A 589 -22.32 -16.83 -13.61
CA ASN A 589 -22.36 -16.39 -12.23
C ASN A 589 -22.34 -14.87 -12.17
N TYR A 590 -23.14 -14.31 -11.26
CA TYR A 590 -23.27 -12.86 -11.09
C TYR A 590 -22.78 -12.44 -9.71
N GLN A 591 -22.09 -11.29 -9.67
CA GLN A 591 -21.82 -10.58 -8.43
C GLN A 591 -22.92 -9.57 -8.13
N GLU A 592 -23.19 -9.36 -6.85
CA GLU A 592 -24.21 -8.44 -6.38
C GLU A 592 -23.88 -7.00 -6.81
N SER A 593 -24.90 -6.26 -7.26
CA SER A 593 -24.71 -4.96 -7.90
C SER A 593 -23.97 -3.97 -7.00
N GLY A 594 -22.96 -3.29 -7.53
CA GLY A 594 -22.12 -2.37 -6.76
C GLY A 594 -20.99 -3.07 -5.97
N HIS A 595 -20.90 -4.41 -6.05
CA HIS A 595 -19.83 -5.22 -5.46
C HIS A 595 -19.04 -6.03 -6.50
N GLY A 596 -19.35 -5.89 -7.79
CA GLY A 596 -18.65 -6.52 -8.94
C GLY A 596 -17.17 -6.14 -9.14
N LYS A 597 -16.67 -5.20 -8.32
CA LYS A 597 -15.27 -4.91 -7.98
C LYS A 597 -14.26 -6.03 -8.26
N GLY A 598 -13.63 -6.12 -9.44
CA GLY A 598 -12.91 -7.33 -9.85
C GLY A 598 -11.53 -7.14 -10.46
N ALA A 599 -10.92 -8.27 -10.81
CA ALA A 599 -9.68 -8.31 -11.59
C ALA A 599 -9.82 -7.65 -13.00
N PRO A 600 -10.97 -7.73 -13.69
CA PRO A 600 -11.18 -7.03 -14.97
C PRO A 600 -11.03 -5.51 -14.90
N ASP A 601 -11.45 -4.86 -13.80
CA ASP A 601 -11.25 -3.42 -13.60
C ASP A 601 -9.75 -3.03 -13.65
N GLY A 602 -8.89 -3.88 -13.08
CA GLY A 602 -7.44 -3.66 -13.07
C GLY A 602 -6.85 -3.69 -14.47
N ILE A 603 -7.44 -4.45 -15.40
CA ILE A 603 -7.04 -4.45 -16.81
C ILE A 603 -7.51 -3.16 -17.49
N GLY A 604 -8.74 -2.73 -17.22
CA GLY A 604 -9.29 -1.47 -17.75
C GLY A 604 -8.45 -0.27 -17.36
N ALA A 605 -7.89 -0.25 -16.15
CA ALA A 605 -7.00 0.81 -15.68
C ALA A 605 -5.56 0.76 -16.24
N VAL A 606 -5.19 -0.32 -16.95
CA VAL A 606 -3.87 -0.47 -17.60
C VAL A 606 -3.89 0.05 -19.04
N VAL A 607 -5.03 -0.12 -19.74
CA VAL A 607 -5.32 0.46 -21.05
C VAL A 607 -5.49 1.97 -20.92
#